data_AF-A0A535JFL0-F1
#
_entry.id   AF-A0A535JFL0-F1
#
_cell.length_a   1.000
_cell.length_b   1.000
_cell.length_c   1.000
_cell.angle_alpha   90.00
_cell.angle_beta   90.00
_cell.angle_gamma   90.00
#
_symmetry.space_group_name_H-M   'P 1'
#
loop_
_entity.id
_entity.type
_entity.pdbx_description
1 polymer ?
#
loop_
_entity_poly.entity_id
_entity_poly.type
_entity_poly.pdbx_seq_one_letter_code
_entity_poly.pdbx_strand_id
1 'polypeptide(L)' 'MAAISNTKRKRMPAQRFAFPKERKEPLNDANHVRNAIARFNQVEGVSEAERDAAWRRIKAAAKRFGVDVETSKPGRT' A
#
# COMPACT_ATOMS: atom_id res chain seq x y z
N MET A 1 -14.69 2.48 1.00
CA MET A 1 -13.28 2.64 1.44
C MET A 1 -13.22 2.60 2.96
N ALA A 2 -12.30 1.84 3.58
CA ALA A 2 -12.08 1.93 5.02
C ALA A 2 -11.32 3.23 5.34
N ALA A 3 -12.06 4.28 5.71
CA ALA A 3 -11.50 5.60 5.97
C ALA A 3 -10.83 5.63 7.36
N ILE A 4 -9.53 5.94 7.39
CA ILE A 4 -8.84 6.32 8.62
C ILE A 4 -8.95 7.85 8.73
N SER A 5 -9.36 8.36 9.90
CA SER A 5 -9.42 9.81 10.16
C SER A 5 -8.06 10.49 9.96
N ASN A 6 -8.07 11.77 9.53
CA ASN A 6 -6.85 12.53 9.26
C ASN A 6 -5.93 12.67 10.48
N THR A 7 -6.50 12.79 11.67
CA THR A 7 -5.75 12.83 12.94
C THR A 7 -5.04 11.51 13.23
N LYS A 8 -5.73 10.37 13.02
CA LYS A 8 -5.15 9.04 13.16
C LYS A 8 -4.09 8.78 12.07
N ARG A 9 -4.32 9.25 10.84
CA ARG A 9 -3.35 9.19 9.75
C ARG A 9 -2.05 9.90 10.12
N LYS A 10 -2.05 11.13 10.63
CA LYS A 10 -0.83 11.89 10.98
C LYS A 10 0.05 11.19 12.04
N ARG A 11 -0.58 10.52 13.00
CA ARG A 11 0.11 9.84 14.12
C ARG A 11 0.66 8.46 13.77
N MET A 12 0.33 7.92 12.59
CA MET A 12 0.81 6.59 12.21
C MET A 12 2.27 6.62 11.77
N PRO A 13 3.04 5.58 12.14
CA PRO A 13 4.39 5.38 11.61
C PRO A 13 4.36 5.31 10.09
N ALA A 14 5.38 5.87 9.44
CA ALA A 14 5.48 5.92 7.99
C ALA A 14 5.49 4.51 7.35
N GLN A 15 5.92 3.48 8.12
CA GLN A 15 5.92 2.07 7.71
C GLN A 15 4.52 1.47 7.54
N ARG A 16 3.46 2.16 8.00
CA ARG A 16 2.06 1.75 7.80
C ARG A 16 1.50 2.13 6.42
N PHE A 17 2.30 2.74 5.56
CA PHE A 17 1.91 3.16 4.21
C PHE A 17 2.76 2.46 3.16
N ALA A 18 2.17 2.11 2.02
CA ALA A 18 2.93 1.59 0.88
C ALA A 18 3.88 2.65 0.32
N PHE A 19 3.43 3.91 0.34
CA PHE A 19 4.14 5.12 -0.08
C PHE A 19 4.34 6.05 1.12
N PRO A 20 5.43 5.89 1.90
CA PRO A 20 5.59 6.56 3.20
C PRO A 20 5.73 8.09 3.11
N LYS A 21 6.41 8.61 2.08
CA LYS A 21 6.61 10.06 1.91
C LYS A 21 5.29 10.76 1.59
N GLU A 22 4.50 10.14 0.72
CA GLU A 22 3.20 10.64 0.25
C GLU A 22 2.07 10.28 1.22
N ARG A 23 2.34 9.40 2.20
CA ARG A 23 1.36 8.77 3.10
C ARG A 23 0.18 8.16 2.35
N LYS A 24 0.40 7.64 1.14
CA LYS A 24 -0.62 6.99 0.30
C LYS A 24 -0.69 5.50 0.59
N GLU A 25 -1.87 4.91 0.36
CA GLU A 25 -2.14 3.48 0.53
C GLU A 25 -1.76 2.95 1.93
N PRO A 26 -2.59 3.23 2.97
CA PRO A 26 -2.39 2.61 4.28
C PRO A 26 -2.42 1.08 4.16
N LEU A 27 -1.74 0.38 5.07
CA LEU A 27 -1.59 -1.08 5.11
C LEU A 27 -1.87 -1.61 6.53
N ASN A 28 -2.94 -1.13 7.17
CA ASN A 28 -3.21 -1.42 8.60
C ASN A 28 -4.07 -2.66 8.83
N ASP A 29 -4.83 -3.08 7.83
CA ASP A 29 -5.71 -4.25 7.87
C ASP A 29 -5.83 -4.88 6.47
N ALA A 30 -6.49 -6.03 6.38
CA ALA A 30 -6.70 -6.74 5.12
C ALA A 30 -7.44 -5.91 4.07
N ASN A 31 -8.39 -5.06 4.48
CA ASN A 31 -9.16 -4.22 3.56
C ASN A 31 -8.28 -3.12 2.96
N HIS A 32 -7.41 -2.51 3.77
CA HIS A 32 -6.39 -1.57 3.32
C HIS A 32 -5.42 -2.21 2.34
N VAL A 33 -4.94 -3.43 2.61
CA VAL A 33 -4.06 -4.14 1.69
C VAL A 33 -4.73 -4.44 0.35
N ARG A 34 -5.96 -4.97 0.35
CA ARG A 34 -6.71 -5.22 -0.90
C ARG A 34 -6.92 -3.94 -1.71
N ASN A 35 -7.25 -2.84 -1.03
CA ASN A 35 -7.39 -1.53 -1.68
C ASN A 35 -6.06 -1.05 -2.27
N ALA A 36 -4.96 -1.20 -1.55
CA ALA A 36 -3.63 -0.81 -2.01
C ALA A 36 -3.19 -1.60 -3.25
N ILE A 37 -3.51 -2.90 -3.32
CA ILE A 37 -3.28 -3.73 -4.52
C ILE A 37 -4.10 -3.21 -5.70
N ALA A 38 -5.41 -3.03 -5.50
CA ALA A 38 -6.32 -2.59 -6.56
C ALA A 38 -5.98 -1.18 -7.11
N ARG A 39 -5.40 -0.31 -6.28
CA ARG A 39 -5.06 1.08 -6.63
C ARG A 39 -3.61 1.31 -6.95
N PHE A 40 -2.77 0.26 -6.91
CA PHE A 40 -1.32 0.39 -7.03
C PHE A 40 -0.88 1.16 -8.29
N ASN A 41 -1.53 0.89 -9.44
CA ASN A 41 -1.23 1.55 -10.71
C ASN A 41 -1.75 3.00 -10.79
N GLN A 42 -2.73 3.38 -9.97
CA GLN A 42 -3.33 4.72 -9.93
C GLN A 42 -2.49 5.72 -9.12
N VAL A 43 -1.45 5.25 -8.41
CA VAL A 43 -0.59 6.15 -7.64
C VAL A 43 0.35 6.89 -8.60
N GLU A 44 0.15 8.19 -8.72
CA GLU A 44 0.97 9.10 -9.52
C GLU A 44 1.97 9.90 -8.66
N GLY A 45 2.97 10.48 -9.34
CA GLY A 45 4.00 11.33 -8.73
C GLY A 45 5.05 10.55 -7.93
N VAL A 46 5.31 9.30 -8.29
CA VAL A 46 6.27 8.40 -7.62
C VAL A 46 7.23 7.79 -8.63
N SER A 47 8.49 7.63 -8.24
CA SER A 47 9.51 6.95 -9.04
C SER A 47 9.26 5.45 -9.15
N GLU A 48 9.85 4.78 -10.14
CA GLU A 48 9.78 3.32 -10.25
C GLU A 48 10.37 2.61 -9.03
N ALA A 49 11.46 3.14 -8.46
CA ALA A 49 12.06 2.65 -7.23
C ALA A 49 11.08 2.73 -6.04
N GLU A 50 10.30 3.80 -5.95
CA GLU A 50 9.25 3.96 -4.95
C GLU A 50 8.11 2.97 -5.18
N ARG A 51 7.70 2.74 -6.43
CA ARG A 51 6.72 1.70 -6.78
C ARG A 51 7.21 0.31 -6.36
N ASP A 52 8.47 -0.04 -6.64
CA ASP A 52 9.04 -1.34 -6.26
C ASP A 52 9.18 -1.50 -4.74
N ALA A 53 9.51 -0.43 -4.03
CA ALA A 53 9.51 -0.44 -2.58
C ALA A 53 8.08 -0.58 -2.01
N ALA A 54 7.10 0.11 -2.59
CA ALA A 54 5.70 0.03 -2.21
C ALA A 54 5.14 -1.38 -2.43
N TRP A 55 5.43 -2.01 -3.57
CA TRP A 55 5.00 -3.39 -3.84
C TRP A 55 5.56 -4.38 -2.84
N ARG A 56 6.83 -4.24 -2.45
CA ARG A 56 7.43 -5.06 -1.38
C ARG A 56 6.69 -4.91 -0.05
N ARG A 57 6.31 -3.68 0.34
CA ARG A 57 5.53 -3.42 1.56
C ARG A 57 4.13 -4.01 1.50
N ILE A 58 3.46 -3.89 0.35
CA ILE A 58 2.13 -4.47 0.12
C ILE A 58 2.18 -5.99 0.27
N LYS A 59 3.14 -6.68 -0.36
CA LYS A 59 3.30 -8.14 -0.22
C LYS A 59 3.56 -8.56 1.22
N ALA A 60 4.41 -7.84 1.95
CA ALA A 60 4.68 -8.12 3.35
C ALA A 60 3.41 -7.95 4.22
N ALA A 61 2.63 -6.90 3.98
CA ALA A 61 1.37 -6.68 4.68
C ALA A 61 0.33 -7.74 4.30
N ALA A 62 0.25 -8.13 3.02
CA ALA A 62 -0.66 -9.16 2.56
C ALA A 62 -0.39 -10.51 3.23
N LYS A 63 0.88 -10.93 3.32
CA LYS A 63 1.28 -12.12 4.09
C LYS A 63 0.85 -12.03 5.56
N ARG A 64 1.00 -10.85 6.18
CA ARG A 64 0.62 -10.62 7.59
C ARG A 64 -0.89 -10.69 7.81
N PHE A 65 -1.69 -10.24 6.85
CA PHE A 65 -3.15 -10.13 6.97
C PHE A 65 -3.93 -11.24 6.26
N GLY A 66 -3.24 -12.25 5.69
CA GLY A 66 -3.88 -13.35 4.96
C GLY A 66 -4.61 -12.87 3.70
N VAL A 67 -4.04 -11.90 2.99
CA VAL A 67 -4.55 -11.43 1.70
C VAL A 67 -3.74 -12.10 0.60
N ASP A 68 -4.43 -12.79 -0.30
CA ASP A 68 -3.81 -13.36 -1.48
C ASP A 68 -3.44 -12.25 -2.46
N VAL A 69 -2.21 -12.33 -2.98
CA VAL A 69 -1.69 -11.44 -4.00
C VAL A 69 -1.15 -12.33 -5.10
N GLU A 70 -1.64 -12.14 -6.33
CA GLU A 70 -1.02 -12.79 -7.48
C GLU A 70 0.47 -12.44 -7.51
N THR A 71 1.31 -13.42 -7.82
CA THR A 71 2.77 -13.30 -7.69
C THR A 71 3.40 -12.21 -8.56
N SER A 72 2.65 -11.65 -9.52
CA SER A 72 3.07 -10.58 -10.42
C SER A 72 2.73 -9.18 -9.87
N LYS A 73 3.62 -8.22 -10.12
CA LYS A 73 3.36 -6.79 -9.87
C LYS A 73 2.34 -6.31 -10.92
N PRO A 74 1.23 -5.65 -10.53
CA PRO A 74 0.30 -5.05 -11.48
C PRO A 74 1.03 -4.07 -12.41
N GLY A 75 0.70 -4.09 -13.71
CA GLY A 75 1.24 -3.15 -14.70
C GLY A 75 2.62 -3.48 -15.28
N ARG A 76 3.11 -4.71 -15.11
CA ARG A 76 4.33 -5.22 -15.79
C ARG A 76 3.91 -6.34 -16.77
N THR A 77 3.15 -5.97 -17.80
CA THR A 77 2.91 -6.78 -19.01
C THR A 77 3.57 -6.09 -20.18
#